data_AF-A0ABD3WIU8-F1
#
_entry.id   AF-A0ABD3WIU8-F1
#
_cell.length_a   1.000
_cell.length_b   1.000
_cell.length_c   1.000
_cell.angle_alpha   90.00
_cell.angle_beta   90.00
_cell.angle_gamma   90.00
#
_symmetry.space_group_name_H-M   'P 1'
#
loop_
_entity.id
_entity.type
_entity.pdbx_description
1 polymer ?
#
loop_
_entity_poly.entity_id
_entity_poly.type
_entity_poly.pdbx_seq_one_letter_code
_entity_poly.pdbx_strand_id
1 'polypeptide(L)'
;MISLLCSWVDYVESTWIKNITFPIDSWSVFRKSVRTNNYVEGWHHRINAKAGKINLPFYVLLSCLYDESNSDTRKKYLQMQARIFSVWEEYQNGAIPSLKLLKRYSSMYGPTTE
;
A
#
# COMPACT_ATOMS: atom_id res chain seq x y z
N MET A 1 -1.39 -11.88 33.21
CA MET A 1 -0.49 -11.78 32.04
C MET A 1 -1.15 -12.33 30.78
N ILE A 2 -1.64 -13.57 30.78
CA ILE A 2 -2.41 -14.16 29.65
C ILE A 2 -3.71 -13.38 29.39
N SER A 3 -4.46 -12.99 30.44
CA SER A 3 -5.69 -12.18 30.30
C SER A 3 -5.44 -10.82 29.63
N LEU A 4 -4.34 -10.15 29.99
CA LEU A 4 -3.95 -8.87 29.40
C LEU A 4 -3.59 -9.03 27.91
N LEU A 5 -2.92 -10.14 27.56
CA LEU A 5 -2.58 -10.46 26.18
C LEU A 5 -3.86 -10.70 25.36
N CYS A 6 -4.82 -11.46 25.89
CA CYS A 6 -6.12 -11.68 25.24
C CYS A 6 -6.85 -10.36 25.01
N SER A 7 -6.99 -9.51 26.03
CA SER A 7 -7.65 -8.20 25.88
C SER A 7 -6.96 -7.30 24.86
N TRP A 8 -5.62 -7.36 24.78
CA TRP A 8 -4.88 -6.62 23.76
C TRP A 8 -5.12 -7.17 22.35
N VAL A 9 -5.11 -8.50 22.17
CA VAL A 9 -5.42 -9.14 20.88
C VAL A 9 -6.84 -8.79 20.45
N ASP A 10 -7.82 -8.85 21.35
CA ASP A 10 -9.22 -8.50 21.06
C ASP A 10 -9.36 -7.03 20.63
N TYR A 11 -8.63 -6.12 21.29
CA TYR A 11 -8.56 -4.72 20.89
C TYR A 11 -7.95 -4.56 19.50
N VAL A 12 -6.83 -5.24 19.22
CA VAL A 12 -6.18 -5.18 17.92
C VAL A 12 -7.09 -5.71 16.82
N GLU A 13 -7.72 -6.84 17.05
CA GLU A 13 -8.62 -7.48 16.09
C GLU A 13 -9.83 -6.60 15.78
N SER A 14 -10.52 -6.11 16.82
CA SER A 14 -11.70 -5.27 16.66
C SER A 14 -11.40 -3.91 16.02
N THR A 15 -10.27 -3.30 16.36
CA THR A 15 -9.93 -1.93 15.93
C THR A 15 -9.26 -1.88 14.57
N TRP A 16 -8.34 -2.81 14.29
CA TRP A 16 -7.47 -2.73 13.12
C TRP A 16 -7.75 -3.81 12.07
N ILE A 17 -8.25 -4.98 12.47
CA ILE A 17 -8.49 -6.10 11.55
C ILE A 17 -9.94 -6.08 11.03
N LYS A 18 -10.93 -6.01 11.92
CA LYS A 18 -12.36 -6.15 11.58
C LYS A 18 -13.07 -4.80 11.36
N ASN A 19 -12.45 -3.68 11.72
CA ASN A 19 -13.09 -2.36 11.62
C ASN A 19 -13.19 -1.88 10.16
N ILE A 20 -14.40 -1.54 9.73
CA ILE A 20 -14.67 -1.00 8.38
C ILE A 20 -14.10 0.41 8.17
N THR A 21 -13.85 1.16 9.25
CA THR A 21 -13.28 2.51 9.20
C THR A 21 -11.81 2.48 8.78
N PHE A 22 -11.09 1.42 9.17
CA PHE A 22 -9.68 1.20 8.81
C PHE A 22 -9.51 -0.18 8.18
N PRO A 23 -10.00 -0.41 6.94
CA PRO A 23 -9.86 -1.69 6.27
C PRO A 23 -8.39 -2.10 6.22
N ILE A 24 -8.10 -3.38 6.43
CA ILE A 24 -6.73 -3.94 6.44
C ILE A 24 -5.95 -3.48 5.19
N ASP A 25 -6.59 -3.46 4.03
CA ASP A 25 -5.96 -3.05 2.77
C ASP A 25 -5.45 -1.60 2.74
N SER A 26 -5.98 -0.75 3.63
CA SER A 26 -5.66 0.67 3.73
C SER A 26 -4.33 0.95 4.41
N TRP A 27 -3.88 0.05 5.30
CA TRP A 27 -2.70 0.24 6.16
C TRP A 27 -1.75 -0.96 6.15
N SER A 28 -2.27 -2.18 5.94
CA SER A 28 -1.46 -3.39 5.82
C SER A 28 -0.92 -3.54 4.40
N VAL A 29 0.38 -3.85 4.35
CA VAL A 29 1.11 -4.21 3.14
C VAL A 29 1.58 -5.67 3.18
N PHE A 30 0.98 -6.48 4.05
CA PHE A 30 1.21 -7.91 4.07
C PHE A 30 0.92 -8.50 2.67
N ARG A 31 1.87 -9.27 2.13
CA ARG A 31 1.86 -9.76 0.73
C ARG A 31 1.80 -8.69 -0.36
N LYS A 32 2.25 -7.45 -0.09
CA LYS A 32 2.53 -6.43 -1.11
C LYS A 32 4.05 -6.30 -1.31
N SER A 33 4.50 -5.85 -2.49
CA SER A 33 5.93 -5.91 -2.89
C SER A 33 6.81 -4.87 -2.21
N VAL A 34 6.19 -3.83 -1.64
CA VAL A 34 6.91 -2.75 -0.97
C VAL A 34 6.70 -2.84 0.53
N ARG A 35 7.82 -2.74 1.26
CA ARG A 35 7.83 -2.68 2.72
C ARG A 35 7.03 -1.48 3.21
N THR A 36 6.32 -1.64 4.33
CA THR A 36 5.48 -0.61 4.96
C THR A 36 6.27 0.68 5.17
N ASN A 37 7.55 0.55 5.54
CA ASN A 37 8.44 1.67 5.79
C ASN A 37 8.60 2.57 4.56
N ASN A 38 8.94 1.99 3.40
CA ASN A 38 9.18 2.74 2.16
C ASN A 38 7.90 3.47 1.69
N TYR A 39 6.73 2.92 1.97
CA TYR A 39 5.46 3.60 1.69
C TYR A 39 5.24 4.84 2.56
N VAL A 40 5.45 4.69 3.88
CA VAL A 40 5.28 5.79 4.85
C VAL A 40 6.32 6.88 4.61
N GLU A 41 7.58 6.50 4.37
CA GLU A 41 8.66 7.44 4.01
C GLU A 41 8.33 8.19 2.71
N GLY A 42 7.84 7.48 1.68
CA GLY A 42 7.43 8.12 0.43
C GLY A 42 6.27 9.11 0.61
N TRP A 43 5.30 8.79 1.48
CA TRP A 43 4.23 9.71 1.87
C TRP A 43 4.76 10.95 2.57
N HIS A 44 5.60 10.77 3.59
CA HIS A 44 6.26 11.86 4.30
C HIS A 44 7.06 12.76 3.36
N HIS A 45 7.85 12.19 2.45
CA HIS A 45 8.64 12.97 1.50
C HIS A 45 7.77 13.83 0.59
N ARG A 46 6.66 13.31 0.06
CA ARG A 46 5.77 14.10 -0.81
C ARG A 46 5.03 15.20 -0.05
N ILE A 47 4.56 14.92 1.16
CA ILE A 47 3.91 15.92 2.01
C ILE A 47 4.91 17.02 2.37
N ASN A 48 6.14 16.66 2.77
CA ASN A 48 7.19 17.63 3.09
C ASN A 48 7.60 18.46 1.86
N ALA A 49 7.67 17.84 0.67
CA ALA A 49 7.95 18.55 -0.58
C ALA A 49 6.85 19.56 -0.94
N LYS A 50 5.57 19.19 -0.77
CA LYS A 50 4.42 20.11 -0.96
C LYS A 50 4.38 21.22 0.08
N ALA A 51 4.69 20.89 1.33
CA ALA A 51 4.67 21.81 2.45
C ALA A 51 5.75 22.89 2.36
N GLY A 52 6.94 22.56 1.86
CA GLY A 52 8.03 23.49 1.60
C GLY A 52 8.63 24.19 2.83
N LYS A 53 8.16 23.87 4.05
CA LYS A 53 8.65 24.46 5.30
C LYS A 53 8.46 23.53 6.50
N ILE A 54 9.27 23.76 7.53
CA ILE A 54 9.09 23.18 8.86
C ILE A 54 8.03 23.96 9.65
N ASN A 55 7.34 23.29 10.59
CA ASN A 55 6.28 23.87 11.44
C ASN A 55 5.08 24.43 10.66
N LEU A 56 4.33 23.54 10.01
CA LEU A 56 3.12 23.91 9.27
C LEU A 56 1.98 24.29 10.22
N PRO A 57 1.27 25.41 9.97
CA PRO A 57 -0.03 25.65 10.57
C PRO A 57 -0.97 24.48 10.25
N PHE A 58 -1.84 24.12 11.20
CA PHE A 58 -2.71 22.94 11.08
C PHE A 58 -3.50 22.89 9.77
N TYR A 59 -4.09 24.01 9.35
CA TYR A 59 -4.88 24.08 8.11
C TYR A 59 -4.05 23.81 6.85
N VAL A 60 -2.78 24.23 6.85
CA VAL A 60 -1.86 23.95 5.73
C VAL A 60 -1.53 22.46 5.71
N LEU A 61 -1.20 21.86 6.86
CA LEU A 61 -0.98 20.42 6.96
C LEU A 61 -2.21 19.63 6.48
N LEU A 62 -3.41 20.03 6.90
CA LEU A 62 -4.66 19.39 6.51
C LEU A 62 -4.87 19.41 5.00
N SER A 63 -4.57 20.54 4.34
CA SER A 63 -4.65 20.64 2.87
C SER A 63 -3.65 19.70 2.18
N CYS A 64 -2.40 19.64 2.64
CA CYS A 64 -1.40 18.74 2.09
C CYS A 64 -1.79 17.26 2.25
N LEU A 65 -2.36 16.89 3.40
CA LEU A 65 -2.87 15.54 3.66
C LEU A 65 -4.04 15.20 2.75
N TYR A 66 -4.97 16.13 2.56
CA TYR A 66 -6.11 15.94 1.66
C TYR A 66 -5.65 15.73 0.21
N ASP A 67 -4.76 16.58 -0.29
CA ASP A 67 -4.22 16.46 -1.65
C ASP A 67 -3.44 15.16 -1.84
N GLU A 68 -2.68 14.73 -0.83
CA GLU A 68 -1.97 13.45 -0.87
C GLU A 68 -2.92 12.26 -0.87
N SER A 69 -4.01 12.32 -0.09
CA SER A 69 -5.04 11.27 -0.06
C SER A 69 -5.77 11.12 -1.40
N ASN A 70 -5.94 12.21 -2.13
CA ASN A 70 -6.57 12.25 -3.46
C ASN A 70 -5.59 11.97 -4.60
N SER A 71 -4.30 11.84 -4.31
CA SER A 71 -3.29 11.56 -5.33
C SER A 71 -3.52 10.21 -6.01
N ASP A 72 -3.74 10.25 -7.31
CA ASP A 72 -3.97 9.08 -8.16
C ASP A 72 -2.75 8.14 -8.25
N THR A 73 -1.57 8.62 -7.88
CA THR A 73 -0.33 7.84 -7.95
C THR A 73 -0.38 6.62 -7.02
N ARG A 74 -0.97 6.75 -5.83
CA ARG A 74 -1.16 5.63 -4.90
C ARG A 74 -2.11 4.60 -5.48
N LYS A 75 -3.25 5.03 -6.02
CA LYS A 75 -4.26 4.12 -6.59
C LYS A 75 -3.68 3.33 -7.76
N LYS A 76 -3.02 4.02 -8.70
CA LYS A 76 -2.35 3.41 -9.86
C LYS A 76 -1.26 2.42 -9.43
N TYR A 77 -0.43 2.80 -8.46
CA TYR A 77 0.61 1.91 -7.93
C TYR A 77 0.03 0.65 -7.29
N LEU A 78 -0.98 0.79 -6.42
CA LEU A 78 -1.62 -0.35 -5.76
C LEU A 78 -2.34 -1.27 -6.76
N GLN A 79 -3.01 -0.71 -7.77
CA GLN A 79 -3.62 -1.48 -8.85
C GLN A 79 -2.58 -2.28 -9.63
N MET A 80 -1.45 -1.67 -9.97
CA MET A 80 -0.37 -2.37 -10.66
C MET A 80 0.21 -3.51 -9.80
N GLN A 81 0.45 -3.25 -8.51
CA GLN A 81 0.94 -4.27 -7.58
C GLN A 81 -0.05 -5.43 -7.44
N ALA A 82 -1.34 -5.13 -7.28
CA ALA A 82 -2.38 -6.16 -7.20
C ALA A 82 -2.36 -7.09 -8.44
N ARG A 83 -2.18 -6.52 -9.65
CA ARG A 83 -2.06 -7.30 -10.89
C ARG A 83 -0.79 -8.17 -10.93
N ILE A 84 0.33 -7.68 -10.41
CA ILE A 84 1.56 -8.49 -10.32
C ILE A 84 1.34 -9.68 -9.39
N PHE A 85 0.81 -9.44 -8.19
CA PHE A 85 0.60 -10.49 -7.21
C PHE A 85 -0.45 -11.52 -7.66
N SER A 86 -1.51 -11.10 -8.35
CA SER A 86 -2.48 -12.05 -8.88
C SER A 86 -1.84 -13.00 -9.90
N VAL A 87 -0.98 -12.50 -10.78
CA VAL A 87 -0.27 -13.34 -11.76
C VAL A 87 0.79 -14.21 -11.07
N TRP A 88 1.47 -13.70 -10.04
CA TRP A 88 2.37 -14.50 -9.22
C TRP A 88 1.64 -15.67 -8.54
N GLU A 89 0.46 -15.42 -7.99
CA GLU A 89 -0.35 -16.44 -7.32
C GLU A 89 -0.83 -17.51 -8.31
N GLU A 90 -1.25 -17.13 -9.51
CA GLU A 90 -1.53 -18.09 -10.60
C GLU A 90 -0.32 -18.99 -10.91
N TYR A 91 0.90 -18.43 -10.93
CA TYR A 91 2.12 -19.20 -11.15
C TYR A 91 2.44 -20.13 -9.97
N GLN A 92 2.37 -19.64 -8.73
CA GLN A 92 2.63 -20.43 -7.52
C GLN A 92 1.67 -21.62 -7.39
N ASN A 93 0.41 -21.45 -7.80
CA ASN A 93 -0.59 -22.52 -7.81
C ASN A 93 -0.45 -23.47 -9.02
N GLY A 94 0.55 -23.28 -9.88
CA GLY A 94 0.78 -24.11 -11.06
C GLY A 94 -0.19 -23.87 -12.22
N ALA A 95 -1.04 -22.83 -12.16
CA ALA A 95 -2.04 -22.53 -13.18
C ALA A 95 -1.43 -21.93 -14.46
N ILE A 96 -0.25 -21.29 -14.35
CA ILE A 96 0.50 -20.78 -15.51
C ILE A 96 1.98 -21.20 -15.44
N PRO A 97 2.62 -21.49 -16.58
CA PRO A 97 4.06 -21.76 -16.64
C PRO A 97 4.88 -20.45 -16.52
N SER A 98 6.15 -20.58 -16.12
CA SER A 98 7.09 -19.46 -15.91
C SER A 98 7.22 -18.54 -17.13
N LEU A 99 7.17 -19.07 -18.36
CA LEU A 99 7.22 -18.25 -19.58
C LEU A 99 6.00 -17.32 -19.70
N LYS A 100 4.81 -17.79 -19.31
CA LYS A 100 3.57 -17.01 -19.37
C LYS A 100 3.54 -15.93 -18.27
N LEU A 101 4.11 -16.24 -17.10
CA LEU A 101 4.37 -15.26 -16.04
C LEU A 101 5.25 -14.12 -16.56
N LEU A 102 6.41 -14.42 -17.14
CA LEU A 102 7.36 -13.42 -17.63
C LEU A 102 6.76 -12.54 -18.75
N LYS A 103 6.00 -13.14 -19.69
CA LYS A 103 5.28 -12.37 -20.72
C LYS A 103 4.25 -11.40 -20.12
N ARG A 104 3.48 -11.84 -19.12
CA ARG A 104 2.51 -10.97 -18.43
C ARG A 104 3.21 -9.84 -17.68
N TYR A 105 4.30 -10.12 -16.99
CA TYR A 105 5.09 -9.09 -16.32
C TYR A 105 5.70 -8.08 -17.30
N SER A 106 6.27 -8.55 -18.41
CA SER A 106 6.78 -7.69 -19.47
C SER A 106 5.68 -6.82 -20.09
N SER A 107 4.46 -7.32 -20.22
CA SER A 107 3.33 -6.48 -20.65
C SER A 107 2.91 -5.42 -19.61
N MET A 108 3.11 -5.68 -18.32
CA MET A 108 2.72 -4.75 -17.24
C MET A 108 3.79 -3.72 -16.91
N TYR A 109 5.07 -4.08 -17.05
CA TYR A 109 6.23 -3.30 -16.58
C TYR A 109 7.32 -3.13 -17.65
N GLY A 110 7.13 -3.67 -18.84
CA GLY A 110 8.09 -3.57 -19.92
C GLY A 110 8.23 -2.14 -20.43
N PRO A 111 9.42 -1.80 -20.97
CA PRO A 111 9.63 -0.51 -21.61
C PRO A 111 8.60 -0.35 -22.73
N THR A 112 7.96 0.81 -22.78
CA THR A 112 7.12 1.18 -23.91
C THR A 112 8.05 1.32 -25.11
N THR A 113 7.95 0.43 -26.08
CA THR A 113 8.65 0.58 -27.35
C THR A 113 8.09 1.83 -28.03
N GLU A 114 8.85 2.91 -28.00
CA GLU A 114 8.69 4.07 -28.89
C GLU A 114 8.89 3.66 -30.36
#